data_AF-A0A8T4E8N1-F1
#
_entry.id   AF-A0A8T4E8N1-F1
#
_cell.length_a   1.000
_cell.length_b   1.000
_cell.length_c   1.000
_cell.angle_alpha   90.00
_cell.angle_beta   90.00
_cell.angle_gamma   90.00
#
_symmetry.space_group_name_H-M   'P 1'
#
loop_
_entity.id
_entity.type
_entity.pdbx_description
1 polymer ?
#
loop_
_entity_poly.entity_id
_entity_poly.type
_entity_poly.pdbx_seq_one_letter_code
_entity_poly.pdbx_strand_id
1 'polypeptide(L)'
;MAVYVVRAGSYGEREDFAIENEMVVVGWDELPDLTPITSWDELRDFIAEAYPNFGVRSIGNWTGQLWRFRDLMKSGDLVVLPFKSISSVAVGEIAGDYKYDGQQPEGTRHFRKVKWLKTDLPRTDLDDDILASLGAFMTIYEIHADNAESRIRRILAGERGTQDDESLEAATQAEFIDLEIQAKDQIRKFIDRKYRGHNLARLVSAVLESKGYTIHQSSPGPDGGIDIIAGMGPMGFDSPRVVVQVKSGGVISNIGMIRELSGIIKEFGADYALFVSWGGYERSVLKEISTRFFKVRLWDSENLVSEIESNYESLPEDVQKRLPLKRIWTLVPSDIDS
;
A
#
# COMPACT_ATOMS: atom_id res chain seq x y z
N MET A 1 -9.16 -8.37 21.64
CA MET A 1 -9.57 -9.01 20.39
C MET A 1 -8.34 -9.19 19.52
N ALA A 2 -8.40 -10.02 18.48
CA ALA A 2 -7.27 -10.26 17.61
C ALA A 2 -7.22 -9.23 16.46
N VAL A 3 -6.04 -9.06 15.87
CA VAL A 3 -5.86 -8.29 14.64
C VAL A 3 -5.36 -9.24 13.57
N TYR A 4 -6.13 -9.38 12.50
CA TYR A 4 -5.78 -10.22 11.36
C TYR A 4 -5.37 -9.38 10.16
N VAL A 5 -4.41 -9.85 9.40
CA VAL A 5 -4.16 -9.36 8.04
C VAL A 5 -4.86 -10.30 7.08
N VAL A 6 -5.63 -9.74 6.14
CA VAL A 6 -6.22 -10.50 5.03
C VAL A 6 -5.91 -9.76 3.74
N ARG A 7 -5.13 -10.38 2.86
CA ARG A 7 -4.80 -9.82 1.54
C ARG A 7 -5.84 -10.19 0.50
N ALA A 8 -6.16 -9.23 -0.37
CA ALA A 8 -7.13 -9.38 -1.44
C ALA A 8 -6.44 -9.70 -2.78
N GLY A 9 -5.50 -10.65 -2.76
CA GLY A 9 -4.75 -11.07 -3.94
C GLY A 9 -3.27 -10.72 -3.96
N SER A 10 -2.54 -11.38 -4.86
CA SER A 10 -1.11 -11.12 -5.09
C SER A 10 -0.90 -9.77 -5.79
N TYR A 11 -1.83 -9.38 -6.66
CA TYR A 11 -1.81 -8.10 -7.38
C TYR A 11 -2.87 -7.10 -6.89
N GLY A 12 -3.59 -7.43 -5.81
CA GLY A 12 -4.66 -6.61 -5.28
C GLY A 12 -5.95 -6.69 -6.09
N GLU A 13 -6.12 -7.74 -6.90
CA GLU A 13 -7.22 -7.89 -7.85
C GLU A 13 -8.62 -7.90 -7.19
N ARG A 14 -8.71 -8.08 -5.87
CA ARG A 14 -9.96 -8.12 -5.10
C ARG A 14 -10.12 -6.95 -4.12
N GLU A 15 -9.22 -5.99 -4.12
CA GLU A 15 -9.23 -4.85 -3.18
C GLU A 15 -10.47 -3.96 -3.31
N ASP A 16 -10.93 -3.74 -4.54
CA ASP A 16 -12.14 -2.96 -4.79
C ASP A 16 -13.39 -3.73 -4.39
N PHE A 17 -13.47 -5.01 -4.79
CA PHE A 17 -14.58 -5.88 -4.42
C PHE A 17 -14.77 -5.98 -2.90
N ALA A 18 -13.69 -6.21 -2.16
CA ALA A 18 -13.70 -6.32 -0.70
C ALA A 18 -14.30 -5.08 -0.03
N ILE A 19 -13.98 -3.89 -0.54
CA ILE A 19 -14.36 -2.64 0.09
C ILE A 19 -15.74 -2.19 -0.33
N GLU A 20 -16.09 -2.35 -1.61
CA GLU A 20 -17.43 -2.03 -2.11
C GLU A 20 -18.52 -2.94 -1.54
N ASN A 21 -18.18 -4.20 -1.22
CA ASN A 21 -19.15 -5.17 -0.70
C ASN A 21 -19.10 -5.35 0.81
N GLU A 22 -18.25 -4.59 1.52
CA GLU A 22 -18.05 -4.68 2.97
C GLU A 22 -17.69 -6.11 3.41
N MET A 23 -16.66 -6.67 2.77
CA MET A 23 -16.22 -8.05 2.97
C MET A 23 -14.70 -8.16 2.98
N VAL A 24 -14.19 -9.18 3.65
CA VAL A 24 -12.87 -9.76 3.36
C VAL A 24 -13.07 -11.07 2.61
N VAL A 25 -12.25 -11.29 1.60
CA VAL A 25 -12.39 -12.38 0.62
C VAL A 25 -11.08 -13.14 0.46
N VAL A 26 -11.15 -14.43 0.15
CA VAL A 26 -9.98 -15.31 0.01
C VAL A 26 -10.10 -16.21 -1.23
N GLY A 27 -8.96 -16.50 -1.88
CA GLY A 27 -8.92 -16.99 -3.26
C GLY A 27 -8.48 -18.43 -3.41
N TRP A 28 -9.28 -19.34 -2.88
CA TRP A 28 -9.11 -20.78 -3.03
C TRP A 28 -10.30 -21.35 -3.81
N ASP A 29 -10.42 -20.99 -5.10
CA ASP A 29 -11.63 -21.21 -5.89
C ASP A 29 -11.98 -22.67 -6.20
N GLU A 30 -10.99 -23.56 -6.13
CA GLU A 30 -11.20 -25.01 -6.27
C GLU A 30 -11.86 -25.61 -5.01
N LEU A 31 -11.87 -24.88 -3.89
CA LEU A 31 -12.55 -25.31 -2.68
C LEU A 31 -14.04 -24.93 -2.72
N PRO A 32 -14.95 -25.91 -2.51
CA PRO A 32 -16.35 -25.61 -2.22
C PRO A 32 -16.54 -25.16 -0.76
N ASP A 33 -17.79 -25.02 -0.32
CA ASP A 33 -18.13 -24.61 1.06
C ASP A 33 -17.38 -25.44 2.11
N LEU A 34 -16.63 -24.75 2.98
CA LEU A 34 -15.83 -25.35 4.04
C LEU A 34 -16.60 -25.47 5.37
N THR A 35 -17.85 -25.00 5.42
CA THR A 35 -18.72 -25.08 6.60
C THR A 35 -18.95 -26.52 7.10
N PRO A 36 -19.09 -27.56 6.24
CA PRO A 36 -19.28 -28.94 6.69
C PRO A 36 -18.05 -29.59 7.34
N ILE A 37 -16.85 -29.04 7.13
CA ILE A 37 -15.60 -29.62 7.60
C ILE A 37 -15.42 -29.31 9.09
N THR A 38 -15.15 -30.30 9.93
CA THR A 38 -15.20 -30.14 11.39
C THR A 38 -13.84 -30.21 12.09
N SER A 39 -12.83 -30.78 11.43
CA SER A 39 -11.49 -30.93 12.01
C SER A 39 -10.37 -30.36 11.14
N TRP A 40 -9.23 -30.11 11.78
CA TRP A 40 -8.03 -29.62 11.09
C TRP A 40 -7.52 -30.62 10.07
N ASP A 41 -7.48 -31.90 10.42
CA ASP A 41 -7.02 -32.96 9.52
C ASP A 41 -7.97 -33.12 8.33
N GLU A 42 -9.29 -33.05 8.55
CA GLU A 42 -10.27 -33.04 7.45
C GLU A 42 -10.05 -31.85 6.51
N LEU A 43 -9.79 -30.65 7.03
CA LEU A 43 -9.51 -29.48 6.21
C LEU A 43 -8.22 -29.67 5.39
N ARG A 44 -7.16 -30.18 6.02
CA ARG A 44 -5.88 -30.42 5.34
C ARG A 44 -6.04 -31.41 4.19
N ASP A 45 -6.69 -32.53 4.46
CA ASP A 45 -6.87 -33.60 3.48
C ASP A 45 -7.77 -33.13 2.33
N PHE A 46 -8.80 -32.34 2.64
CA PHE A 46 -9.67 -31.72 1.63
C PHE A 46 -8.92 -30.73 0.71
N ILE A 47 -8.02 -29.92 1.27
CA ILE A 47 -7.17 -29.02 0.49
C ILE A 47 -6.19 -29.82 -0.38
N ALA A 48 -5.61 -30.90 0.15
CA ALA A 48 -4.70 -31.77 -0.61
C ALA A 48 -5.40 -32.44 -1.80
N GLU A 49 -6.67 -32.83 -1.65
CA GLU A 49 -7.48 -33.41 -2.73
C GLU A 49 -7.82 -32.38 -3.81
N ALA A 50 -8.18 -31.15 -3.43
CA ALA A 50 -8.48 -30.07 -4.38
C ALA A 50 -7.23 -29.56 -5.12
N TYR A 51 -6.06 -29.65 -4.49
CA TYR A 51 -4.79 -29.13 -5.02
C TYR A 51 -3.68 -30.20 -5.07
N PRO A 52 -3.82 -31.26 -5.88
CA PRO A 52 -2.94 -32.43 -5.86
C PRO A 52 -1.51 -32.16 -6.32
N ASN A 53 -1.28 -31.04 -7.00
CA ASN A 53 0.04 -30.67 -7.53
C ASN A 53 0.91 -29.94 -6.50
N PHE A 54 0.38 -29.61 -5.32
CA PHE A 54 1.08 -28.82 -4.31
C PHE A 54 1.71 -29.69 -3.22
N GLY A 55 2.91 -29.30 -2.78
CA GLY A 55 3.65 -30.02 -1.74
C GLY A 55 3.02 -29.89 -0.35
N VAL A 56 3.37 -30.84 0.53
CA VAL A 56 2.87 -30.92 1.93
C VAL A 56 3.02 -29.61 2.70
N ARG A 57 4.12 -28.86 2.46
CA ARG A 57 4.36 -27.57 3.12
C ARG A 57 3.34 -26.50 2.69
N SER A 58 3.03 -26.41 1.40
CA SER A 58 2.04 -25.47 0.85
C SER A 58 0.66 -25.77 1.39
N ILE A 59 0.26 -27.04 1.35
CA ILE A 59 -1.02 -27.52 1.88
C ILE A 59 -1.14 -27.20 3.37
N GLY A 60 -0.10 -27.49 4.16
CA GLY A 60 -0.09 -27.17 5.59
C GLY A 60 -0.23 -25.67 5.87
N ASN A 61 0.44 -24.82 5.08
CA ASN A 61 0.32 -23.37 5.18
C ASN A 61 -1.10 -22.90 4.85
N TRP A 62 -1.67 -23.34 3.72
CA TRP A 62 -3.02 -22.99 3.31
C TRP A 62 -4.08 -23.46 4.30
N THR A 63 -3.91 -24.67 4.86
CA THR A 63 -4.77 -25.19 5.93
C THR A 63 -4.79 -24.22 7.11
N GLY A 64 -3.63 -23.74 7.55
CA GLY A 64 -3.58 -22.78 8.66
C GLY A 64 -4.19 -21.42 8.36
N GLN A 65 -4.06 -20.94 7.13
CA GLN A 65 -4.69 -19.70 6.69
C GLN A 65 -6.22 -19.82 6.66
N LEU A 66 -6.73 -20.89 6.05
CA LEU A 66 -8.17 -21.15 5.94
C LEU A 66 -8.80 -21.46 7.29
N TRP A 67 -8.11 -22.19 8.17
CA TRP A 67 -8.58 -22.44 9.53
C TRP A 67 -8.65 -21.15 10.36
N ARG A 68 -7.65 -20.27 10.25
CA ARG A 68 -7.69 -18.95 10.89
C ARG A 68 -8.89 -18.15 10.40
N PHE A 69 -9.09 -18.11 9.09
CA PHE A 69 -10.19 -17.40 8.47
C PHE A 69 -11.54 -17.98 8.87
N ARG A 70 -11.70 -19.30 8.92
CA ARG A 70 -12.99 -19.95 9.15
C ARG A 70 -13.34 -20.10 10.63
N ASP A 71 -12.41 -20.54 11.48
CA ASP A 71 -12.70 -20.93 12.87
C ASP A 71 -12.20 -19.93 13.91
N LEU A 72 -11.01 -19.36 13.71
CA LEU A 72 -10.36 -18.56 14.75
C LEU A 72 -10.85 -17.10 14.75
N MET A 73 -11.03 -16.53 13.56
CA MET A 73 -11.52 -15.17 13.37
C MET A 73 -12.99 -15.04 13.81
N LYS A 74 -13.29 -14.04 14.64
CA LYS A 74 -14.61 -13.82 15.22
C LYS A 74 -15.12 -12.41 14.96
N SER A 75 -16.43 -12.26 15.09
CA SER A 75 -17.06 -10.94 15.06
C SER A 75 -16.49 -10.06 16.17
N GLY A 76 -16.12 -8.82 15.81
CA GLY A 76 -15.42 -7.86 16.67
C GLY A 76 -13.90 -7.83 16.47
N ASP A 77 -13.27 -8.87 15.92
CA ASP A 77 -11.83 -8.82 15.62
C ASP A 77 -11.53 -7.76 14.55
N LEU A 78 -10.35 -7.15 14.64
CA LEU A 78 -9.91 -6.19 13.62
C LEU A 78 -9.29 -6.93 12.45
N VAL A 79 -9.51 -6.39 11.25
CA VAL A 79 -8.87 -6.84 10.03
C VAL A 79 -8.17 -5.70 9.31
N VAL A 80 -6.96 -5.96 8.85
CA VAL A 80 -6.14 -5.04 8.08
C VAL A 80 -5.97 -5.60 6.67
N LEU A 81 -6.37 -4.81 5.67
CA LEU A 81 -6.18 -5.09 4.25
C LEU A 81 -5.12 -4.10 3.71
N PRO A 82 -3.87 -4.53 3.51
CA PRO A 82 -2.87 -3.70 2.87
C PRO A 82 -3.13 -3.62 1.36
N PHE A 83 -3.18 -2.40 0.81
CA PHE A 83 -3.35 -2.21 -0.63
C PHE A 83 -2.03 -2.37 -1.39
N LYS A 84 -2.14 -2.94 -2.59
CA LYS A 84 -1.12 -3.02 -3.63
C LYS A 84 -1.27 -1.87 -4.63
N SER A 85 -2.50 -1.40 -4.84
CA SER A 85 -2.83 -0.31 -5.77
C SER A 85 -2.38 1.07 -5.29
N ILE A 86 -2.34 1.29 -3.97
CA ILE A 86 -1.94 2.53 -3.32
C ILE A 86 -1.17 2.23 -2.03
N SER A 87 -0.29 3.14 -1.62
CA SER A 87 0.53 3.01 -0.40
C SER A 87 -0.25 3.30 0.91
N SER A 88 -1.41 2.67 1.06
CA SER A 88 -2.27 2.78 2.26
C SER A 88 -2.81 1.41 2.66
N VAL A 89 -3.48 1.36 3.83
CA VAL A 89 -4.15 0.17 4.33
C VAL A 89 -5.59 0.51 4.68
N ALA A 90 -6.48 -0.48 4.53
CA ALA A 90 -7.79 -0.44 5.14
C ALA A 90 -7.79 -1.19 6.46
N VAL A 91 -8.53 -0.65 7.43
CA VAL A 91 -8.78 -1.28 8.72
C VAL A 91 -10.28 -1.40 8.89
N GLY A 92 -10.74 -2.60 9.20
CA GLY A 92 -12.14 -2.93 9.44
C GLY A 92 -12.33 -3.78 10.68
N GLU A 93 -13.60 -3.96 11.06
CA GLU A 93 -14.02 -4.85 12.13
C GLU A 93 -14.85 -5.98 11.52
N ILE A 94 -14.54 -7.23 11.87
CA ILE A 94 -15.29 -8.40 11.39
C ILE A 94 -16.71 -8.33 11.95
N ALA A 95 -17.69 -8.36 11.05
CA ALA A 95 -19.10 -8.18 11.36
C ALA A 95 -19.92 -9.47 11.23
N GLY A 96 -19.30 -10.58 10.82
CA GLY A 96 -19.99 -11.85 10.70
C GLY A 96 -19.09 -13.07 10.54
N ASP A 97 -19.72 -14.23 10.64
CA ASP A 97 -19.10 -15.53 10.48
C ASP A 97 -18.71 -15.80 9.03
N TYR A 98 -17.91 -16.85 8.84
CA TYR A 98 -17.54 -17.37 7.53
C TYR A 98 -18.79 -17.70 6.69
N LYS A 99 -18.75 -17.32 5.42
CA LYS A 99 -19.75 -17.69 4.42
C LYS A 99 -19.10 -18.11 3.12
N TYR A 100 -19.81 -18.97 2.41
CA TYR A 100 -19.50 -19.37 1.05
C TYR A 100 -20.65 -19.04 0.12
N ASP A 101 -20.32 -18.51 -1.06
CA ASP A 101 -21.27 -18.30 -2.15
C ASP A 101 -20.62 -18.67 -3.49
N GLY A 102 -21.02 -19.82 -4.05
CA GLY A 102 -20.51 -20.31 -5.32
C GLY A 102 -20.95 -19.51 -6.55
N GLN A 103 -21.87 -18.56 -6.40
CA GLN A 103 -22.28 -17.65 -7.48
C GLN A 103 -21.45 -16.35 -7.53
N GLN A 104 -20.63 -16.11 -6.51
CA GLN A 104 -19.74 -14.95 -6.51
C GLN A 104 -18.59 -15.11 -7.53
N PRO A 105 -18.00 -13.98 -7.99
CA PRO A 105 -16.83 -14.00 -8.84
C PRO A 105 -15.70 -14.88 -8.29
N GLU A 106 -14.88 -15.38 -9.19
CA GLU A 106 -13.64 -16.09 -8.84
C GLU A 106 -12.79 -15.23 -7.88
N GLY A 107 -12.19 -15.89 -6.90
CA GLY A 107 -11.39 -15.34 -5.82
C GLY A 107 -12.20 -14.74 -4.67
N THR A 108 -13.54 -14.73 -4.77
CA THR A 108 -14.43 -14.05 -3.79
C THR A 108 -15.49 -14.94 -3.15
N ARG A 109 -15.54 -16.22 -3.53
CA ARG A 109 -16.55 -17.19 -3.06
C ARG A 109 -16.52 -17.42 -1.55
N HIS A 110 -15.33 -17.36 -0.94
CA HIS A 110 -15.14 -17.46 0.49
C HIS A 110 -14.97 -16.08 1.10
N PHE A 111 -15.87 -15.71 2.02
CA PHE A 111 -15.86 -14.35 2.55
C PHE A 111 -16.36 -14.26 4.00
N ARG A 112 -16.04 -13.13 4.63
CA ARG A 112 -16.65 -12.65 5.87
C ARG A 112 -17.08 -11.22 5.71
N LYS A 113 -18.19 -10.85 6.34
CA LYS A 113 -18.66 -9.46 6.38
C LYS A 113 -17.75 -8.63 7.29
N VAL A 114 -17.45 -7.40 6.86
CA VAL A 114 -16.56 -6.47 7.54
C VAL A 114 -17.16 -5.09 7.52
N LYS A 115 -17.16 -4.43 8.68
CA LYS A 115 -17.42 -2.99 8.75
C LYS A 115 -16.09 -2.26 8.62
N TRP A 116 -15.84 -1.64 7.47
CA TRP A 116 -14.62 -0.85 7.26
C TRP A 116 -14.65 0.42 8.12
N LEU A 117 -13.64 0.60 8.96
CA LEU A 117 -13.50 1.75 9.86
C LEU A 117 -12.74 2.90 9.17
N LYS A 118 -11.70 2.56 8.40
CA LYS A 118 -10.91 3.49 7.59
C LYS A 118 -10.34 2.75 6.39
N THR A 119 -10.33 3.37 5.20
CA THR A 119 -9.96 2.69 3.94
C THR A 119 -8.77 3.33 3.21
N ASP A 120 -8.13 4.29 3.86
CA ASP A 120 -7.12 5.17 3.28
C ASP A 120 -6.02 5.48 4.31
N LEU A 121 -5.80 4.61 5.30
CA LEU A 121 -4.82 4.85 6.36
C LEU A 121 -3.38 4.76 5.79
N PRO A 122 -2.57 5.84 5.85
CA PRO A 122 -1.20 5.80 5.33
C PRO A 122 -0.34 4.78 6.08
N ARG A 123 0.50 4.03 5.35
CA ARG A 123 1.41 3.04 5.96
C ARG A 123 2.36 3.64 7.00
N THR A 124 2.75 4.90 6.80
CA THR A 124 3.65 5.63 7.70
C THR A 124 3.03 6.00 9.03
N ASP A 125 1.70 5.96 9.16
CA ASP A 125 0.99 6.26 10.40
C ASP A 125 0.92 5.04 11.33
N LEU A 126 1.23 3.83 10.82
CA LEU A 126 1.32 2.62 11.62
C LEU A 126 2.62 2.56 12.42
N ASP A 127 2.51 1.93 13.59
CA ASP A 127 3.66 1.57 14.40
C ASP A 127 4.69 0.70 13.63
N ASP A 128 5.96 0.78 14.01
CA ASP A 128 7.06 0.12 13.29
C ASP A 128 6.94 -1.42 13.24
N ASP A 129 6.63 -2.07 14.35
CA ASP A 129 6.42 -3.52 14.46
C ASP A 129 5.15 -4.00 13.75
N ILE A 130 4.07 -3.23 13.82
CA ILE A 130 2.82 -3.53 13.11
C ILE A 130 3.05 -3.41 11.61
N LEU A 131 3.73 -2.34 11.15
CA LEU A 131 4.05 -2.15 9.73
C LEU A 131 4.97 -3.26 9.21
N ALA A 132 6.02 -3.61 9.96
CA ALA A 132 6.91 -4.71 9.60
C ALA A 132 6.14 -6.03 9.46
N SER A 133 5.19 -6.28 10.37
CA SER A 133 4.31 -7.45 10.29
C SER A 133 3.46 -7.48 9.01
N LEU A 134 3.17 -6.34 8.37
CA LEU A 134 2.45 -6.29 7.08
C LEU A 134 3.28 -6.79 5.88
N GLY A 135 4.58 -7.02 6.07
CA GLY A 135 5.49 -7.56 5.04
C GLY A 135 5.54 -9.09 4.96
N ALA A 136 4.81 -9.83 5.80
CA ALA A 136 4.85 -11.29 5.80
C ALA A 136 4.26 -11.89 4.51
N PHE A 137 4.76 -12.98 3.91
CA PHE A 137 4.23 -13.49 2.62
C PHE A 137 2.79 -14.06 2.65
N MET A 138 2.27 -14.47 3.82
CA MET A 138 0.99 -15.19 3.92
C MET A 138 -0.24 -14.31 3.65
N THR A 139 -1.26 -14.82 2.96
CA THR A 139 -2.52 -14.09 2.70
C THR A 139 -3.27 -13.78 3.99
N ILE A 140 -3.27 -14.71 4.95
CA ILE A 140 -4.03 -14.59 6.20
C ILE A 140 -3.14 -14.95 7.39
N TYR A 141 -3.01 -14.02 8.34
CA TYR A 141 -2.30 -14.27 9.59
C TYR A 141 -2.74 -13.31 10.68
N GLU A 142 -2.44 -13.66 11.92
CA GLU A 142 -2.67 -12.82 13.08
C GLU A 142 -1.41 -11.98 13.35
N ILE A 143 -1.60 -10.70 13.69
CA ILE A 143 -0.52 -9.85 14.16
C ILE A 143 -0.34 -10.10 15.65
N HIS A 144 0.80 -10.68 16.03
CA HIS A 144 1.13 -10.99 17.43
C HIS A 144 1.88 -9.86 18.16
N ALA A 145 1.82 -8.62 17.64
CA ALA A 145 2.43 -7.46 18.28
C ALA A 145 1.69 -7.07 19.58
N ASP A 146 2.45 -6.64 20.59
CA ASP A 146 1.90 -6.28 21.90
C ASP A 146 0.85 -5.17 21.78
N ASN A 147 -0.35 -5.46 22.29
CA ASN A 147 -1.50 -4.55 22.28
C ASN A 147 -1.85 -4.00 20.89
N ALA A 148 -1.60 -4.76 19.81
CA ALA A 148 -1.83 -4.33 18.43
C ALA A 148 -3.21 -3.70 18.20
N GLU A 149 -4.26 -4.30 18.76
CA GLU A 149 -5.63 -3.81 18.62
C GLU A 149 -5.79 -2.38 19.18
N SER A 150 -5.39 -2.17 20.44
CA SER A 150 -5.49 -0.87 21.12
C SER A 150 -4.68 0.21 20.40
N ARG A 151 -3.51 -0.16 19.86
CA ARG A 151 -2.63 0.74 19.10
C ARG A 151 -3.25 1.15 17.77
N ILE A 152 -3.79 0.19 17.02
CA ILE A 152 -4.49 0.49 15.76
C ILE A 152 -5.72 1.36 16.02
N ARG A 153 -6.51 1.08 17.06
CA ARG A 153 -7.67 1.93 17.43
C ARG A 153 -7.25 3.36 17.78
N ARG A 154 -6.10 3.53 18.44
CA ARG A 154 -5.52 4.86 18.71
C ARG A 154 -5.16 5.60 17.42
N ILE A 155 -4.55 4.91 16.46
CA ILE A 155 -4.21 5.46 15.15
C ILE A 155 -5.48 5.83 14.37
N LEU A 156 -6.53 5.00 14.44
CA LEU A 156 -7.84 5.31 13.86
C LEU A 156 -8.48 6.57 14.47
N ALA A 157 -8.19 6.86 15.75
CA ALA A 157 -8.63 8.09 16.41
C ALA A 157 -7.82 9.34 16.02
N GLY A 158 -6.80 9.21 15.16
CA GLY A 158 -6.02 10.31 14.61
C GLY A 158 -4.62 10.47 15.22
N GLU A 159 -4.21 9.59 16.12
CA GLU A 159 -2.82 9.55 16.61
C GLU A 159 -1.89 8.87 15.59
N ARG A 160 -0.58 9.10 15.71
CA ARG A 160 0.43 8.42 14.88
C ARG A 160 1.11 7.31 15.68
N GLY A 161 1.49 6.24 14.98
CA GLY A 161 2.23 5.13 15.56
C GLY A 161 3.56 5.54 16.18
N THR A 162 3.98 4.78 17.19
CA THR A 162 5.28 4.90 17.84
C THR A 162 6.36 4.18 17.04
N GLN A 163 7.60 4.64 17.24
CA GLN A 163 8.78 4.17 16.52
C GLN A 163 9.74 3.58 17.56
N ASP A 164 9.72 2.26 17.70
CA ASP A 164 10.54 1.52 18.65
C ASP A 164 11.43 0.51 17.92
N ASP A 165 12.73 0.81 17.83
CA ASP A 165 13.71 -0.02 17.11
C ASP A 165 13.85 -1.44 17.73
N GLU A 166 13.64 -1.61 19.04
CA GLU A 166 13.68 -2.93 19.70
C GLU A 166 12.52 -3.85 19.27
N SER A 167 11.36 -3.29 18.96
CA SER A 167 10.18 -4.05 18.52
C SER A 167 10.30 -4.55 17.07
N LEU A 168 11.09 -3.85 16.24
CA LEU A 168 11.41 -4.23 14.87
C LEU A 168 12.22 -5.52 14.81
N GLU A 169 13.23 -5.69 15.66
CA GLU A 169 14.07 -6.90 15.64
C GLU A 169 13.28 -8.18 15.98
N ALA A 170 12.30 -8.08 16.90
CA ALA A 170 11.41 -9.19 17.24
C ALA A 170 10.42 -9.52 16.11
N ALA A 171 9.85 -8.50 15.45
CA ALA A 171 8.98 -8.71 14.29
C ALA A 171 9.75 -9.28 13.08
N THR A 172 11.05 -8.97 12.97
CA THR A 172 11.91 -9.42 11.86
C THR A 172 12.28 -10.92 11.95
N GLN A 173 12.07 -11.56 13.10
CA GLN A 173 12.33 -13.01 13.29
C GLN A 173 11.22 -13.91 12.73
N ALA A 174 10.13 -13.36 12.17
CA ALA A 174 9.13 -14.15 11.47
C ALA A 174 9.72 -14.75 10.17
N GLU A 175 9.64 -16.07 9.99
CA GLU A 175 10.35 -16.84 8.94
C GLU A 175 10.01 -16.51 7.46
N PHE A 176 9.23 -15.46 7.17
CA PHE A 176 8.72 -15.19 5.82
C PHE A 176 8.45 -13.70 5.61
N ILE A 177 9.48 -12.84 5.68
CA ILE A 177 9.36 -11.40 5.45
C ILE A 177 9.82 -11.05 4.03
N ASP A 178 9.01 -10.29 3.33
CA ASP A 178 9.37 -9.68 2.06
C ASP A 178 10.36 -8.52 2.31
N LEU A 179 11.63 -8.80 2.02
CA LEU A 179 12.74 -7.85 2.17
C LEU A 179 12.53 -6.58 1.34
N GLU A 180 11.88 -6.68 0.18
CA GLU A 180 11.59 -5.51 -0.67
C GLU A 180 10.56 -4.61 0.02
N ILE A 181 9.47 -5.19 0.53
CA ILE A 181 8.44 -4.43 1.26
C ILE A 181 9.05 -3.76 2.49
N GLN A 182 9.88 -4.48 3.25
CA GLN A 182 10.54 -3.93 4.44
C GLN A 182 11.49 -2.78 4.07
N ALA A 183 12.31 -2.94 3.03
CA ALA A 183 13.21 -1.90 2.56
C ALA A 183 12.43 -0.65 2.11
N LYS A 184 11.36 -0.83 1.32
CA LYS A 184 10.50 0.28 0.89
C LYS A 184 9.84 0.98 2.07
N ASP A 185 9.35 0.25 3.07
CA ASP A 185 8.75 0.85 4.28
C ASP A 185 9.78 1.66 5.09
N GLN A 186 11.03 1.19 5.20
CA GLN A 186 12.11 1.96 5.82
C GLN A 186 12.40 3.26 5.05
N ILE A 187 12.48 3.19 3.73
CA ILE A 187 12.69 4.38 2.87
C ILE A 187 11.53 5.37 3.05
N ARG A 188 10.29 4.89 3.03
CA ARG A 188 9.10 5.73 3.26
C ARG A 188 9.15 6.42 4.62
N LYS A 189 9.46 5.71 5.70
CA LYS A 189 9.57 6.31 7.04
C LYS A 189 10.69 7.34 7.10
N PHE A 190 11.82 7.07 6.47
CA PHE A 190 12.93 8.03 6.41
C PHE A 190 12.54 9.31 5.66
N ILE A 191 11.88 9.18 4.50
CA ILE A 191 11.40 10.31 3.71
C ILE A 191 10.34 11.11 4.48
N ASP A 192 9.35 10.45 5.12
CA ASP A 192 8.32 11.15 5.92
C ASP A 192 8.94 11.98 7.05
N ARG A 193 10.02 11.49 7.67
CA ARG A 193 10.71 12.19 8.76
C ARG A 193 11.54 13.37 8.25
N LYS A 194 12.36 13.16 7.20
CA LYS A 194 13.36 14.15 6.77
C LYS A 194 12.88 15.13 5.69
N TYR A 195 11.88 14.75 4.89
CA TYR A 195 11.46 15.51 3.71
C TYR A 195 10.05 16.08 3.87
N ARG A 196 9.75 16.76 4.98
CA ARG A 196 8.47 17.44 5.19
C ARG A 196 8.41 18.82 4.52
N GLY A 197 7.20 19.25 4.15
CA GLY A 197 6.94 20.54 3.52
C GLY A 197 7.68 20.68 2.19
N HIS A 198 8.31 21.83 1.99
CA HIS A 198 9.04 22.16 0.76
C HIS A 198 10.23 21.22 0.46
N ASN A 199 10.73 20.47 1.44
CA ASN A 199 11.77 19.48 1.20
C ASN A 199 11.27 18.31 0.33
N LEU A 200 9.99 17.93 0.43
CA LEU A 200 9.41 16.94 -0.47
C LEU A 200 9.38 17.45 -1.91
N ALA A 201 8.98 18.72 -2.10
CA ALA A 201 8.98 19.35 -3.42
C ALA A 201 10.38 19.37 -4.03
N ARG A 202 11.42 19.67 -3.24
CA ARG A 202 12.83 19.59 -3.68
C ARG A 202 13.24 18.18 -4.10
N LEU A 203 12.79 17.15 -3.36
CA LEU A 203 13.06 15.75 -3.72
C LEU A 203 12.39 15.39 -5.05
N VAL A 204 11.13 15.79 -5.25
CA VAL A 204 10.42 15.60 -6.52
C VAL A 204 11.11 16.34 -7.66
N SER A 205 11.56 17.59 -7.45
CA SER A 205 12.35 18.35 -8.44
C SER A 205 13.59 17.59 -8.85
N ALA A 206 14.38 17.10 -7.89
CA ALA A 206 15.60 16.34 -8.16
C ALA A 206 15.34 15.06 -8.95
N VAL A 207 14.25 14.36 -8.67
CA VAL A 207 13.82 13.20 -9.47
C VAL A 207 13.49 13.62 -10.90
N LEU A 208 12.73 14.70 -11.11
CA LEU A 208 12.42 15.17 -12.46
C LEU A 208 13.66 15.68 -13.21
N GLU A 209 14.59 16.37 -12.55
CA GLU A 209 15.87 16.78 -13.12
C GLU A 209 16.68 15.57 -13.60
N SER A 210 16.75 14.50 -12.80
CA SER A 210 17.43 13.26 -13.19
C SER A 210 16.81 12.59 -14.43
N LYS A 211 15.54 12.88 -14.72
CA LYS A 211 14.81 12.42 -15.91
C LYS A 211 14.95 13.37 -17.11
N GLY A 212 15.79 14.41 -16.98
CA GLY A 212 16.12 15.35 -18.06
C GLY A 212 15.24 16.60 -18.13
N TYR A 213 14.38 16.84 -17.13
CA TYR A 213 13.58 18.06 -17.07
C TYR A 213 14.41 19.24 -16.54
N THR A 214 14.22 20.40 -17.16
CA THR A 214 14.60 21.68 -16.60
C THR A 214 13.49 22.16 -15.67
N ILE A 215 13.85 22.45 -14.43
CA ILE A 215 12.90 22.76 -13.36
C ILE A 215 12.89 24.25 -13.00
N HIS A 216 11.70 24.78 -12.80
CA HIS A 216 11.45 26.04 -12.11
C HIS A 216 10.60 25.79 -10.88
N GLN A 217 11.19 25.93 -9.69
CA GLN A 217 10.49 25.77 -8.41
C GLN A 217 9.96 27.12 -7.93
N SER A 218 8.67 27.18 -7.61
CA SER A 218 8.04 28.40 -7.08
C SER A 218 8.54 28.70 -5.66
N SER A 219 8.58 29.98 -5.29
CA SER A 219 8.93 30.38 -3.91
C SER A 219 7.79 29.99 -2.95
N PRO A 220 8.07 29.78 -1.65
CA PRO A 220 7.02 29.56 -0.66
C PRO A 220 6.07 30.78 -0.61
N GLY A 221 4.81 30.61 -1.05
CA GLY A 221 3.86 31.71 -1.16
C GLY A 221 2.50 31.28 -1.72
N PRO A 222 1.52 32.21 -1.85
CA PRO A 222 0.17 31.95 -2.37
C PRO A 222 0.16 31.78 -3.91
N ASP A 223 1.15 31.08 -4.45
CA ASP A 223 1.35 30.88 -5.88
C ASP A 223 0.44 29.75 -6.37
N GLY A 224 -0.86 30.01 -6.41
CA GLY A 224 -1.85 29.24 -7.18
C GLY A 224 -1.97 27.74 -6.88
N GLY A 225 -1.26 27.23 -5.87
CA GLY A 225 -1.20 25.81 -5.54
C GLY A 225 -0.18 24.97 -6.34
N ILE A 226 0.72 25.56 -7.15
CA ILE A 226 1.79 24.82 -7.87
C ILE A 226 3.13 24.99 -7.15
N ASP A 227 3.82 23.86 -6.97
CA ASP A 227 5.15 23.85 -6.35
C ASP A 227 6.28 23.83 -7.41
N ILE A 228 6.07 23.17 -8.55
CA ILE A 228 7.11 22.94 -9.55
C ILE A 228 6.54 23.08 -10.96
N ILE A 229 7.31 23.71 -11.86
CA ILE A 229 7.08 23.71 -13.30
C ILE A 229 8.29 23.01 -13.93
N ALA A 230 8.02 22.02 -14.78
CA ALA A 230 9.03 21.21 -15.45
C ALA A 230 8.84 21.27 -16.96
N GLY A 231 9.92 21.46 -17.71
CA GLY A 231 9.90 21.39 -19.17
C GLY A 231 11.18 20.76 -19.69
N MET A 232 11.17 20.30 -20.95
CA MET A 232 12.35 19.67 -21.55
C MET A 232 13.23 20.68 -22.29
N GLY A 233 14.41 20.22 -22.67
CA GLY A 233 15.37 21.02 -23.43
C GLY A 233 16.19 21.97 -22.55
N PRO A 234 17.21 22.62 -23.14
CA PRO A 234 18.23 23.37 -22.39
C PRO A 234 17.67 24.58 -21.63
N MET A 235 16.53 25.10 -22.06
CA MET A 235 15.86 26.26 -21.45
C MET A 235 14.50 25.90 -20.84
N GLY A 236 14.09 24.61 -20.88
CA GLY A 236 12.82 24.15 -20.31
C GLY A 236 11.55 24.57 -21.07
N PHE A 237 11.67 25.00 -22.33
CA PHE A 237 10.52 25.42 -23.14
C PHE A 237 9.91 24.28 -23.96
N ASP A 238 10.63 23.17 -24.12
CA ASP A 238 10.18 22.07 -24.96
C ASP A 238 9.17 21.19 -24.21
N SER A 239 8.26 20.60 -24.98
CA SER A 239 7.35 19.58 -24.48
C SER A 239 8.10 18.27 -24.16
N PRO A 240 7.62 17.47 -23.19
CA PRO A 240 6.48 17.72 -22.31
C PRO A 240 6.70 18.82 -21.26
N ARG A 241 5.75 19.75 -21.15
CA ARG A 241 5.66 20.72 -20.07
C ARG A 241 4.69 20.23 -19.00
N VAL A 242 5.15 20.14 -17.76
CA VAL A 242 4.43 19.53 -16.65
C VAL A 242 4.37 20.52 -15.48
N VAL A 243 3.16 20.76 -14.98
CA VAL A 243 2.96 21.44 -13.69
C VAL A 243 2.84 20.42 -12.58
N VAL A 244 3.48 20.68 -11.44
CA VAL A 244 3.52 19.75 -10.32
C VAL A 244 3.02 20.40 -9.04
N GLN A 245 2.09 19.73 -8.38
CA GLN A 245 1.64 20.08 -7.04
C GLN A 245 2.06 18.98 -6.07
N VAL A 246 2.63 19.36 -4.93
CA VAL A 246 3.21 18.45 -3.93
C VAL A 246 2.53 18.65 -2.58
N LYS A 247 1.91 17.60 -2.08
CA LYS A 247 1.33 17.52 -0.74
C LYS A 247 2.16 16.60 0.14
N SER A 248 2.84 17.19 1.11
CA SER A 248 3.67 16.46 2.08
C SER A 248 2.89 16.08 3.34
N GLY A 249 3.34 15.02 4.02
CA GLY A 249 2.76 14.52 5.28
C GLY A 249 1.57 13.59 5.05
N GLY A 250 0.93 13.17 6.15
CA GLY A 250 -0.19 12.20 6.14
C GLY A 250 -1.56 12.79 5.72
N VAL A 251 -1.58 13.85 4.91
CA VAL A 251 -2.83 14.40 4.40
C VAL A 251 -3.26 13.57 3.18
N ILE A 252 -4.46 13.02 3.26
CA ILE A 252 -5.06 12.23 2.18
C ILE A 252 -5.70 13.20 1.19
N SER A 253 -5.32 13.10 -0.07
CA SER A 253 -5.78 14.03 -1.11
C SER A 253 -7.13 13.59 -1.69
N ASN A 254 -8.04 14.54 -1.83
CA ASN A 254 -9.40 14.31 -2.31
C ASN A 254 -9.59 14.72 -3.79
N ILE A 255 -10.78 14.43 -4.32
CA ILE A 255 -11.17 14.77 -5.70
C ILE A 255 -11.05 16.27 -6.01
N GLY A 256 -11.41 17.14 -5.05
CA GLY A 256 -11.42 18.58 -5.25
C GLY A 256 -10.05 19.12 -5.67
N MET A 257 -8.98 18.62 -5.04
CA MET A 257 -7.60 19.02 -5.34
C MET A 257 -7.18 18.65 -6.78
N ILE A 258 -7.62 17.50 -7.30
CA ILE A 258 -7.33 17.08 -8.68
C ILE A 258 -8.08 17.93 -9.72
N ARG A 259 -9.30 18.37 -9.37
CA ARG A 259 -10.10 19.27 -10.23
C ARG A 259 -9.48 20.66 -10.31
N GLU A 260 -8.98 21.19 -9.20
CA GLU A 260 -8.23 22.45 -9.15
C GLU A 260 -6.99 22.39 -10.06
N LEU A 261 -6.19 21.32 -9.94
CA LEU A 261 -5.01 21.10 -10.78
C LEU A 261 -5.34 21.07 -12.28
N SER A 262 -6.50 20.53 -12.66
CA SER A 262 -6.92 20.47 -14.06
C SER A 262 -7.18 21.87 -14.66
N GLY A 263 -7.64 22.82 -13.84
CA GLY A 263 -7.83 24.22 -14.26
C GLY A 263 -6.48 24.91 -14.51
N ILE A 264 -5.53 24.62 -13.63
CA ILE A 264 -4.18 25.18 -13.64
C ILE A 264 -3.39 24.82 -14.91
N ILE A 265 -3.55 23.60 -15.45
CA ILE A 265 -2.87 23.17 -16.69
C ILE A 265 -3.06 24.19 -17.82
N LYS A 266 -4.29 24.71 -17.96
CA LYS A 266 -4.62 25.67 -19.02
C LYS A 266 -4.02 27.05 -18.75
N GLU A 267 -4.04 27.50 -17.51
CA GLU A 267 -3.49 28.80 -17.09
C GLU A 267 -1.98 28.87 -17.35
N PHE A 268 -1.27 27.80 -17.03
CA PHE A 268 0.19 27.70 -17.22
C PHE A 268 0.58 27.25 -18.64
N GLY A 269 -0.40 26.96 -19.51
CA GLY A 269 -0.15 26.45 -20.85
C GLY A 269 0.62 25.12 -20.88
N ALA A 270 0.53 24.32 -19.81
CA ALA A 270 1.24 23.06 -19.67
C ALA A 270 0.57 21.94 -20.48
N ASP A 271 1.35 20.92 -20.83
CA ASP A 271 0.84 19.78 -21.59
C ASP A 271 0.17 18.76 -20.65
N TYR A 272 0.74 18.60 -19.46
CA TYR A 272 0.36 17.62 -18.43
C TYR A 272 0.45 18.21 -17.01
N ALA A 273 -0.10 17.48 -16.04
CA ALA A 273 0.13 17.73 -14.62
C ALA A 273 0.54 16.47 -13.88
N LEU A 274 1.35 16.67 -12.84
CA LEU A 274 1.73 15.66 -11.87
C LEU A 274 1.26 16.11 -10.49
N PHE A 275 0.46 15.28 -9.84
CA PHE A 275 0.08 15.52 -8.45
C PHE A 275 0.82 14.51 -7.58
N VAL A 276 1.56 15.00 -6.58
CA VAL A 276 2.32 14.18 -5.65
C VAL A 276 1.70 14.28 -4.27
N SER A 277 1.27 13.16 -3.69
CA SER A 277 0.66 13.10 -2.36
C SER A 277 1.35 12.04 -1.52
N TRP A 278 2.13 12.46 -0.52
CA TRP A 278 2.85 11.52 0.33
C TRP A 278 1.90 10.66 1.18
N GLY A 279 0.83 11.27 1.71
CA GLY A 279 -0.24 10.61 2.46
C GLY A 279 -1.21 9.80 1.60
N GLY A 280 -1.04 9.77 0.28
CA GLY A 280 -1.89 9.03 -0.63
C GLY A 280 -3.17 9.76 -1.04
N TYR A 281 -4.14 8.98 -1.54
CA TYR A 281 -5.34 9.47 -2.21
C TYR A 281 -6.58 8.74 -1.69
N GLU A 282 -7.70 9.45 -1.66
CA GLU A 282 -9.00 8.77 -1.53
C GLU A 282 -9.24 7.86 -2.74
N ARG A 283 -9.92 6.72 -2.53
CA ARG A 283 -10.31 5.81 -3.63
C ARG A 283 -11.12 6.48 -4.73
N SER A 284 -11.91 7.49 -4.35
CA SER A 284 -12.72 8.32 -5.25
C SER A 284 -11.84 9.00 -6.33
N VAL A 285 -10.61 9.38 -5.96
CA VAL A 285 -9.62 10.00 -6.86
C VAL A 285 -9.11 9.03 -7.92
N LEU A 286 -8.94 7.75 -7.58
CA LEU A 286 -8.46 6.72 -8.52
C LEU A 286 -9.48 6.47 -9.66
N LYS A 287 -10.77 6.54 -9.34
CA LYS A 287 -11.80 6.48 -10.38
C LYS A 287 -11.77 7.74 -11.26
N GLU A 288 -11.58 8.91 -10.66
CA GLU A 288 -11.55 10.18 -11.39
C GLU A 288 -10.32 10.33 -12.30
N ILE A 289 -9.14 9.85 -11.89
CA ILE A 289 -7.91 9.98 -12.67
C ILE A 289 -7.96 9.17 -13.97
N SER A 290 -8.70 8.05 -13.99
CA SER A 290 -8.86 7.22 -15.20
C SER A 290 -9.40 8.04 -16.39
N THR A 291 -10.36 8.93 -16.12
CA THR A 291 -10.94 9.84 -17.13
C THR A 291 -9.96 10.90 -17.63
N ARG A 292 -8.88 11.15 -16.87
CA ARG A 292 -7.85 12.16 -17.15
C ARG A 292 -6.48 11.54 -17.38
N PHE A 293 -6.42 10.25 -17.69
CA PHE A 293 -5.18 9.50 -17.83
C PHE A 293 -4.20 10.11 -18.84
N PHE A 294 -4.65 10.81 -19.87
CA PHE A 294 -3.72 11.45 -20.83
C PHE A 294 -3.22 12.83 -20.40
N LYS A 295 -3.70 13.36 -19.27
CA LYS A 295 -3.40 14.73 -18.82
C LYS A 295 -2.81 14.82 -17.42
N VAL A 296 -3.18 13.91 -16.53
CA VAL A 296 -2.75 13.96 -15.13
C VAL A 296 -2.16 12.62 -14.70
N ARG A 297 -1.03 12.67 -14.00
CA ARG A 297 -0.43 11.55 -13.29
C ARG A 297 -0.46 11.81 -11.78
N LEU A 298 -0.59 10.74 -11.02
CA LEU A 298 -0.53 10.76 -9.57
C LEU A 298 0.73 10.02 -9.14
N TRP A 299 1.48 10.59 -8.21
CA TRP A 299 2.52 9.88 -7.47
C TRP A 299 2.13 9.84 -5.99
N ASP A 300 1.93 8.65 -5.44
CA ASP A 300 1.91 8.47 -3.99
C ASP A 300 3.33 8.18 -3.45
N SER A 301 3.42 7.80 -2.18
CA SER A 301 4.71 7.41 -1.59
C SER A 301 5.34 6.17 -2.24
N GLU A 302 4.56 5.24 -2.81
CA GLU A 302 5.13 4.10 -3.54
C GLU A 302 5.72 4.52 -4.89
N ASN A 303 4.98 5.34 -5.64
CA ASN A 303 5.48 5.83 -6.92
C ASN A 303 6.74 6.67 -6.76
N LEU A 304 6.77 7.57 -5.76
CA LEU A 304 7.93 8.41 -5.54
C LEU A 304 9.16 7.60 -5.11
N VAL A 305 8.99 6.59 -4.24
CA VAL A 305 10.09 5.69 -3.86
C VAL A 305 10.60 4.91 -5.07
N SER A 306 9.70 4.36 -5.89
CA SER A 306 10.08 3.61 -7.11
C SER A 306 10.83 4.48 -8.11
N GLU A 307 10.42 5.74 -8.29
CA GLU A 307 11.08 6.71 -9.16
C GLU A 307 12.45 7.12 -8.63
N ILE A 308 12.61 7.24 -7.32
CA ILE A 308 13.92 7.47 -6.68
C ILE A 308 14.83 6.27 -6.92
N GLU A 309 14.36 5.04 -6.66
CA GLU A 309 15.16 3.82 -6.83
C GLU A 309 15.64 3.65 -8.28
N SER A 310 14.76 3.94 -9.25
CA SER A 310 15.04 3.80 -10.68
C SER A 310 16.06 4.83 -11.19
N ASN A 311 16.15 6.01 -10.57
CA ASN A 311 17.00 7.11 -11.02
C ASN A 311 18.10 7.48 -10.00
N TYR A 312 18.30 6.67 -8.95
CA TYR A 312 19.10 7.04 -7.78
C TYR A 312 20.53 7.49 -8.12
N GLU A 313 21.18 6.79 -9.04
CA GLU A 313 22.55 7.07 -9.48
C GLU A 313 22.67 8.41 -10.23
N SER A 314 21.56 8.87 -10.84
CA SER A 314 21.49 10.14 -11.59
C SER A 314 20.96 11.31 -10.75
N LEU A 315 20.58 11.07 -9.49
CA LEU A 315 20.15 12.14 -8.59
C LEU A 315 21.34 13.05 -8.21
N PRO A 316 21.10 14.34 -7.92
CA PRO A 316 22.12 15.24 -7.41
C PRO A 316 22.86 14.69 -6.18
N GLU A 317 24.17 14.94 -6.06
CA GLU A 317 24.99 14.41 -4.96
C GLU A 317 24.50 14.80 -3.56
N ASP A 318 23.94 16.01 -3.41
CA ASP A 318 23.41 16.47 -2.13
C ASP A 318 22.15 15.69 -1.73
N VAL A 319 21.34 15.28 -2.71
CA VAL A 319 20.18 14.41 -2.50
C VAL A 319 20.64 13.00 -2.13
N GLN A 320 21.59 12.41 -2.86
CA GLN A 320 22.16 11.10 -2.53
C GLN A 320 22.79 11.08 -1.11
N LYS A 321 23.47 12.16 -0.70
CA LYS A 321 24.04 12.29 0.66
C LYS A 321 22.96 12.35 1.74
N ARG A 322 21.81 12.95 1.46
CA ARG A 322 20.69 13.10 2.42
C ARG A 322 19.80 11.86 2.46
N LEU A 323 19.68 11.13 1.36
CA LEU A 323 18.96 9.87 1.23
C LEU A 323 19.92 8.76 0.81
N PRO A 324 20.78 8.26 1.71
CA PRO A 324 21.82 7.30 1.37
C PRO A 324 21.24 5.90 1.15
N LEU A 325 20.88 5.58 -0.08
CA LEU A 325 20.43 4.25 -0.48
C LEU A 325 21.60 3.40 -0.99
N LYS A 326 21.52 2.09 -0.76
CA LYS A 326 22.49 1.11 -1.24
C LYS A 326 21.78 -0.02 -1.97
N ARG A 327 22.15 -0.25 -3.22
CA ARG A 327 21.67 -1.41 -3.99
C ARG A 327 22.36 -2.68 -3.52
N ILE A 328 21.57 -3.69 -3.19
CA ILE A 328 22.04 -5.03 -2.84
C ILE A 328 21.32 -6.06 -3.72
N TRP A 329 21.97 -7.19 -3.99
CA TRP A 329 21.37 -8.33 -4.67
C TRP A 329 21.32 -9.50 -3.70
N THR A 330 20.15 -10.11 -3.57
CA THR A 330 19.94 -11.32 -2.77
C THR A 330 19.09 -12.30 -3.57
N LEU A 331 19.18 -13.58 -3.22
CA LEU A 331 18.24 -14.57 -3.74
C LEU A 331 16.89 -14.31 -3.08
N VAL A 332 15.85 -14.14 -3.89
CA VAL A 332 14.48 -14.13 -3.41
C VAL A 332 14.18 -15.57 -2.97
N PRO A 333 13.76 -15.80 -1.71
CA PRO A 333 13.22 -17.09 -1.33
C PRO A 333 12.05 -17.34 -2.28
N SER A 334 12.19 -18.33 -3.16
CA SER A 334 11.17 -18.66 -4.14
C SER A 334 9.81 -18.74 -3.46
N ASP A 335 8.83 -17.99 -3.98
CA ASP A 335 7.43 -18.26 -3.71
C ASP A 335 7.27 -19.76 -3.85
N ILE A 336 6.84 -20.36 -2.74
CA ILE A 336 6.72 -21.79 -2.51
C ILE A 336 6.21 -22.46 -3.79
N ASP A 337 7.07 -23.30 -4.39
CA ASP A 337 6.86 -24.14 -5.58
C ASP A 337 5.51 -23.91 -6.30
N SER A 338 5.62 -23.22 -7.44
CA SER A 338 4.60 -23.08 -8.50
C SER A 338 3.73 -24.31 -8.73
#